data_AF-A0A329NUL6-F1
#
_entry.id   AF-A0A329NUL6-F1
#
_cell.length_a   1.000
_cell.length_b   1.000
_cell.length_c   1.000
_cell.angle_alpha   90.00
_cell.angle_beta   90.00
_cell.angle_gamma   90.00
#
_symmetry.space_group_name_H-M   'P 1'
#
loop_
_entity.id
_entity.type
_entity.pdbx_description
1 polymer ?
#
loop_
_entity_poly.entity_id
_entity_poly.type
_entity_poly.pdbx_seq_one_letter_code
_entity_poly.pdbx_strand_id
1 'polypeptide(L)'
;IHGSWGALRDRTTAKLGQPAKAGEKAWVGAYVNERRNWLAAHPNTLLRRTVYRMDAFNALIKAGNWSLGVPLSVCGVTVDQAALSCRAPVVVSASDAATRNLHLTKPPMTGNDVRAWQEALAREGYAVNRDGVFDEGLDGVLKSWQAENGIVADGIAGPATRTILGL
;
A
#
# COMPACT_ATOMS: atom_id res chain seq x y z
N ILE A 1 0.74 6.73 -8.35
CA ILE A 1 1.00 7.49 -7.08
C ILE A 1 -0.23 8.36 -6.84
N HIS A 2 -1.04 8.10 -5.81
CA HIS A 2 -2.25 8.89 -5.53
C HIS A 2 -1.85 10.30 -5.03
N GLY A 3 -1.65 11.21 -5.98
CA GLY A 3 -1.09 12.54 -5.78
C GLY A 3 -2.10 13.54 -5.23
N SER A 4 -2.33 13.50 -3.91
CA SER A 4 -3.08 14.55 -3.20
C SER A 4 -2.21 15.71 -2.72
N TRP A 5 -0.93 15.76 -3.15
CA TRP A 5 0.03 16.80 -2.75
C TRP A 5 -0.50 18.22 -2.95
N GLY A 6 -0.92 18.56 -4.18
CA GLY A 6 -1.40 19.91 -4.49
C GLY A 6 -2.55 20.33 -3.57
N ALA A 7 -3.59 19.49 -3.47
CA ALA A 7 -4.76 19.77 -2.64
C ALA A 7 -4.44 19.87 -1.13
N LEU A 8 -3.49 19.08 -0.61
CA LEU A 8 -3.11 19.14 0.80
C LEU A 8 -2.18 20.32 1.10
N ARG A 9 -1.23 20.60 0.21
CA ARG A 9 -0.36 21.78 0.28
C ARG A 9 -1.21 23.05 0.28
N ASP A 10 -2.13 23.18 -0.68
CA ASP A 10 -2.93 24.39 -0.84
C ASP A 10 -3.86 24.60 0.37
N ARG A 11 -4.47 23.53 0.90
CA ARG A 11 -5.23 23.58 2.16
C ARG A 11 -4.37 24.01 3.35
N THR A 12 -3.15 23.51 3.46
CA THR A 12 -2.23 23.88 4.56
C THR A 12 -1.81 25.34 4.44
N THR A 13 -1.41 25.78 3.24
CA THR A 13 -1.01 27.15 2.95
C THR A 13 -2.17 28.13 3.12
N ALA A 14 -3.41 27.74 2.80
CA ALA A 14 -4.58 28.56 3.06
C ALA A 14 -4.81 28.79 4.57
N LYS A 15 -4.48 27.82 5.42
CA LYS A 15 -4.65 27.92 6.88
C LYS A 15 -3.54 28.71 7.58
N LEU A 16 -2.29 28.55 7.14
CA LEU A 16 -1.12 29.09 7.85
C LEU A 16 -0.33 30.15 7.08
N GLY A 17 -0.63 30.33 5.80
CA GLY A 17 0.20 31.09 4.89
C GLY A 17 1.37 30.26 4.34
N GLN A 18 2.21 30.92 3.54
CA GLN A 18 3.39 30.30 2.94
C GLN A 18 4.41 29.88 4.03
N PRO A 19 5.18 28.79 3.83
CA PRO A 19 6.17 28.32 4.81
C PRO A 19 7.13 29.42 5.29
N ALA A 20 7.58 30.28 4.36
CA ALA A 20 8.46 31.41 4.66
C ALA A 20 7.88 32.42 5.66
N LYS A 21 6.54 32.53 5.74
CA LYS A 21 5.82 33.41 6.68
C LYS A 21 5.35 32.66 7.93
N ALA A 22 4.90 31.42 7.76
CA ALA A 22 4.35 30.59 8.83
C ALA A 22 5.42 29.98 9.74
N GLY A 23 6.67 29.93 9.28
CA GLY A 23 7.73 29.12 9.86
C GLY A 23 7.67 27.68 9.33
N GLU A 24 8.78 27.20 8.78
CA GLU A 24 8.84 25.91 8.07
C GLU A 24 8.38 24.74 8.94
N LYS A 25 8.85 24.67 10.18
CA LYS A 25 8.50 23.60 11.13
C LYS A 25 7.01 23.58 11.46
N ALA A 26 6.42 24.75 11.68
CA ALA A 26 4.99 24.89 11.95
C ALA A 26 4.16 24.48 10.74
N TRP A 27 4.55 24.94 9.55
CA TRP A 27 3.89 24.57 8.30
C TRP A 27 3.97 23.07 8.03
N VAL A 28 5.15 22.45 8.20
CA VAL A 28 5.35 21.01 8.02
C VAL A 28 4.49 20.20 9.01
N GLY A 29 4.46 20.59 10.29
CA GLY A 29 3.61 19.94 11.29
C GLY A 29 2.12 19.98 10.91
N ALA A 30 1.64 21.13 10.44
CA ALA A 30 0.27 21.26 9.99
C ALA A 30 -0.03 20.44 8.73
N TYR A 31 0.89 20.42 7.77
CA TYR A 31 0.76 19.62 6.56
C TYR A 31 0.69 18.11 6.89
N VAL A 32 1.54 17.61 7.80
CA VAL A 32 1.53 16.20 8.23
C VAL A 32 0.18 15.86 8.88
N ASN A 33 -0.35 16.73 9.72
CA ASN A 33 -1.67 16.55 10.34
C ASN A 33 -2.80 16.55 9.31
N GLU A 34 -2.79 17.46 8.33
CA GLU A 34 -3.82 17.47 7.29
C GLU A 34 -3.76 16.24 6.39
N ARG A 35 -2.56 15.79 6.06
CA ARG A 35 -2.39 14.55 5.32
C ARG A 35 -2.88 13.36 6.11
N ARG A 36 -2.58 13.30 7.41
CA ARG A 36 -3.07 12.25 8.31
C ARG A 36 -4.60 12.20 8.34
N ASN A 37 -5.25 13.34 8.58
CA ASN A 37 -6.71 13.45 8.65
C ASN A 37 -7.35 13.04 7.33
N TRP A 38 -6.78 13.49 6.21
CA TRP A 38 -7.25 13.12 4.87
C TRP A 38 -7.11 11.63 4.59
N LEU A 39 -6.00 10.99 4.99
CA LEU A 39 -5.82 9.54 4.85
C LEU A 39 -6.82 8.75 5.70
N ALA A 40 -7.06 9.19 6.95
CA ALA A 40 -7.95 8.52 7.87
C ALA A 40 -9.42 8.56 7.42
N ALA A 41 -9.86 9.69 6.85
CA ALA A 41 -11.23 9.89 6.38
C ALA A 41 -11.44 9.50 4.90
N HIS A 42 -10.43 8.99 4.21
CA HIS A 42 -10.51 8.76 2.77
C HIS A 42 -11.52 7.63 2.41
N PRO A 43 -12.33 7.74 1.35
CA PRO A 43 -13.25 6.66 0.94
C PRO A 43 -12.51 5.35 0.61
N ASN A 44 -11.38 5.43 -0.09
CA ASN A 44 -10.49 4.28 -0.32
C ASN A 44 -9.85 3.77 1.00
N THR A 45 -10.30 2.60 1.46
CA THR A 45 -9.84 1.95 2.70
C THR A 45 -8.37 1.55 2.69
N LEU A 46 -7.79 1.28 1.52
CA LEU A 46 -6.35 0.98 1.40
C LEU A 46 -5.49 2.16 1.83
N LEU A 47 -5.94 3.40 1.57
CA LEU A 47 -5.23 4.59 2.01
C LEU A 47 -5.29 4.78 3.53
N ARG A 48 -6.37 4.35 4.19
CA ARG A 48 -6.50 4.41 5.66
C ARG A 48 -5.43 3.56 6.36
N ARG A 49 -5.06 2.42 5.77
CA ARG A 49 -3.97 1.56 6.27
C ARG A 49 -2.60 2.25 6.26
N THR A 50 -2.46 3.37 5.54
CA THR A 50 -1.20 4.10 5.40
C THR A 50 -1.02 5.26 6.38
N VAL A 51 -2.00 5.51 7.26
CA VAL A 51 -1.98 6.60 8.26
C VAL A 51 -0.75 6.54 9.16
N TYR A 52 -0.26 5.34 9.47
CA TYR A 52 0.93 5.13 10.31
C TYR A 52 2.18 5.90 9.83
N ARG A 53 2.28 6.21 8.53
CA ARG A 53 3.40 7.00 8.00
C ARG A 53 3.36 8.43 8.54
N MET A 54 2.18 9.02 8.67
CA MET A 54 2.01 10.35 9.25
C MET A 54 2.08 10.30 10.78
N ASP A 55 1.68 9.18 11.42
CA ASP A 55 1.98 8.93 12.84
C ASP A 55 3.47 9.02 13.14
N ALA A 56 4.29 8.33 12.34
CA ALA A 56 5.73 8.35 12.50
C ALA A 56 6.31 9.76 12.37
N PHE A 57 5.89 10.53 11.35
CA PHE A 57 6.30 11.93 11.21
C PHE A 57 5.84 12.80 12.39
N ASN A 58 4.60 12.64 12.86
CA ASN A 58 4.12 13.36 14.03
C ASN A 58 4.93 13.04 15.30
N ALA A 59 5.35 11.78 15.48
CA ALA A 59 6.21 11.39 16.59
C ALA A 59 7.58 12.08 16.50
N LEU A 60 8.20 12.11 15.31
CA LEU A 60 9.48 12.80 15.08
C LEU A 60 9.39 14.31 15.31
N ILE A 61 8.31 14.94 14.82
CA ILE A 61 8.05 16.37 15.01
C ILE A 61 7.85 16.68 16.50
N LYS A 62 7.07 15.87 17.21
CA LYS A 62 6.86 16.01 18.66
C LYS A 62 8.16 15.84 19.45
N ALA A 63 9.03 14.93 19.01
CA ALA A 63 10.35 14.73 19.60
C ALA A 63 11.38 15.81 19.23
N GLY A 64 11.05 16.75 18.34
CA GLY A 64 11.99 17.75 17.82
C GLY A 64 13.11 17.15 16.95
N ASN A 65 12.96 15.91 16.49
CA ASN A 65 13.96 15.19 15.70
C ASN A 65 13.89 15.58 14.21
N TRP A 66 14.19 16.85 13.94
CA TRP A 66 14.17 17.42 12.58
C TRP A 66 15.35 16.97 11.71
N SER A 67 16.43 16.51 12.33
CA SER A 67 17.60 15.92 11.64
C SER A 67 17.36 14.48 11.19
N LEU A 68 16.23 13.87 11.59
CA LEU A 68 15.94 12.46 11.36
C LEU A 68 17.02 11.54 11.93
N GLY A 69 17.55 11.88 13.10
CA GLY A 69 18.52 11.07 13.81
C GLY A 69 17.93 9.70 14.17
N VAL A 70 18.75 8.67 14.05
CA VAL A 70 18.43 7.29 14.45
C VAL A 70 18.79 7.06 15.93
N PRO A 71 18.10 6.16 16.65
CA PRO A 71 17.04 5.28 16.16
C PRO A 71 15.70 5.99 15.99
N LEU A 72 14.94 5.59 14.96
CA LEU A 72 13.55 6.01 14.79
C LEU A 72 12.65 4.80 14.55
N SER A 73 11.39 4.88 14.98
CA SER A 73 10.43 3.78 14.82
C SER A 73 9.33 4.13 13.82
N VAL A 74 9.04 3.22 12.90
CA VAL A 74 7.98 3.35 11.89
C VAL A 74 7.24 2.02 11.78
N CYS A 75 5.93 2.00 12.02
CA CYS A 75 5.12 0.77 11.95
C CYS A 75 5.64 -0.38 12.85
N GLY A 76 6.20 -0.06 14.02
CA GLY A 76 6.80 -1.05 14.92
C GLY A 76 8.20 -1.52 14.51
N VAL A 77 8.71 -1.10 13.35
CA VAL A 77 10.08 -1.36 12.90
C VAL A 77 11.00 -0.25 13.41
N THR A 78 12.14 -0.62 14.00
CA THR A 78 13.18 0.33 14.40
C THR A 78 14.22 0.44 13.30
N VAL A 79 14.51 1.68 12.88
CA VAL A 79 15.57 2.03 11.94
C VAL A 79 16.70 2.62 12.76
N ASP A 80 17.82 1.91 12.85
CA ASP A 80 19.02 2.32 13.57
C ASP A 80 20.23 2.51 12.61
N GLN A 81 21.38 2.87 13.18
CA GLN A 81 22.59 3.08 12.37
C GLN A 81 23.06 1.79 11.69
N ALA A 82 22.86 0.63 12.32
CA ALA A 82 23.22 -0.66 11.75
C ALA A 82 22.36 -0.97 10.53
N ALA A 83 21.05 -0.75 10.60
CA ALA A 83 20.11 -0.90 9.49
C ALA A 83 20.47 0.00 8.31
N LEU A 84 20.89 1.24 8.56
CA LEU A 84 21.35 2.17 7.52
C LEU A 84 22.72 1.81 6.93
N SER A 85 23.56 1.09 7.69
CA SER A 85 24.92 0.73 7.31
C SER A 85 25.03 -0.65 6.64
N CYS A 86 23.92 -1.40 6.56
CA CYS A 86 23.86 -2.67 5.84
C CYS A 86 24.22 -2.47 4.35
N ARG A 87 25.37 -3.03 3.94
CA ARG A 87 26.01 -2.78 2.64
C ARG A 87 25.37 -3.54 1.47
N ALA A 88 24.62 -4.59 1.75
CA ALA A 88 23.79 -5.24 0.75
C ALA A 88 22.42 -4.56 0.74
N PRO A 89 21.94 -4.00 -0.39
CA PRO A 89 20.57 -3.55 -0.45
C PRO A 89 19.68 -4.76 -0.23
N VAL A 90 19.07 -4.87 0.95
CA VAL A 90 17.84 -5.65 1.05
C VAL A 90 16.85 -4.86 0.21
N VAL A 91 16.56 -5.34 -1.00
CA VAL A 91 15.56 -4.73 -1.89
C VAL A 91 14.19 -4.94 -1.24
N VAL A 92 13.88 -4.10 -0.26
CA VAL A 92 12.56 -4.03 0.35
C VAL A 92 11.80 -2.94 -0.40
N SER A 93 11.00 -3.37 -1.37
CA SER A 93 9.97 -2.49 -1.91
C SER A 93 8.97 -2.17 -0.80
N ALA A 94 8.41 -0.95 -0.78
CA ALA A 94 7.32 -0.58 0.14
C ALA A 94 5.99 -1.32 -0.13
N SER A 95 6.04 -2.34 -0.98
CA SER A 95 5.12 -3.44 -1.10
C SER A 95 5.86 -4.65 -0.56
N ASP A 96 5.39 -5.26 0.52
CA ASP A 96 5.66 -6.69 0.73
C ASP A 96 5.48 -7.37 -0.63
N ALA A 97 6.52 -8.12 -1.04
CA ALA A 97 6.69 -8.83 -2.31
C ALA A 97 5.71 -8.39 -3.41
N ALA A 98 6.13 -7.50 -4.33
CA ALA A 98 5.31 -6.99 -5.43
C ALA A 98 4.34 -8.06 -5.96
N THR A 99 3.09 -8.00 -5.50
CA THR A 99 2.05 -8.91 -5.96
C THR A 99 1.66 -8.42 -7.33
N ARG A 100 2.42 -8.86 -8.34
CA ARG A 100 2.09 -8.63 -9.74
C ARG A 100 0.63 -9.03 -9.96
N ASN A 101 -0.10 -8.23 -10.74
CA ASN A 101 -1.46 -8.61 -11.11
C ASN A 101 -1.38 -9.88 -11.94
N LEU A 102 -2.04 -10.94 -11.49
CA LEU A 102 -2.05 -12.20 -12.24
C LEU A 102 -3.17 -12.17 -13.27
N HIS A 103 -2.89 -12.70 -14.44
CA HIS A 103 -3.83 -12.81 -15.55
C HIS A 103 -3.33 -13.87 -16.52
N LEU A 104 -4.21 -14.29 -17.43
CA LEU A 104 -3.84 -15.21 -18.48
C LEU A 104 -2.86 -14.55 -19.47
N THR A 105 -1.68 -15.16 -19.65
CA THR A 105 -0.65 -14.71 -20.60
C THR A 105 -0.12 -15.85 -21.45
N LYS A 106 0.68 -15.52 -22.48
CA LYS A 106 1.43 -16.49 -23.28
C LYS A 106 2.93 -16.11 -23.24
N PRO A 107 3.79 -16.89 -22.56
CA PRO A 107 3.50 -18.09 -21.75
C PRO A 107 2.67 -17.78 -20.49
N PRO A 108 1.95 -18.77 -19.90
CA PRO A 108 1.12 -18.56 -18.72
C PRO A 108 1.97 -18.13 -17.52
N MET A 109 1.37 -17.31 -16.65
CA MET A 109 2.02 -16.91 -15.41
C MET A 109 2.14 -18.12 -14.48
N THR A 110 3.30 -18.30 -13.87
CA THR A 110 3.52 -19.37 -12.89
C THR A 110 4.14 -18.82 -11.61
N GLY A 111 3.96 -19.51 -10.48
CA GLY A 111 4.59 -19.16 -9.22
C GLY A 111 3.79 -19.49 -7.96
N ASN A 112 4.41 -19.27 -6.81
CA ASN A 112 3.76 -19.44 -5.51
C ASN A 112 2.63 -18.43 -5.28
N ASP A 113 2.71 -17.27 -5.91
CA ASP A 113 1.62 -16.28 -5.92
C ASP A 113 0.38 -16.85 -6.62
N VAL A 114 0.53 -17.45 -7.80
CA VAL A 114 -0.56 -18.14 -8.50
C VAL A 114 -1.17 -19.26 -7.65
N ARG A 115 -0.33 -20.04 -6.95
CA ARG A 115 -0.81 -21.09 -6.05
C ARG A 115 -1.64 -20.53 -4.89
N ALA A 116 -1.24 -19.41 -4.30
CA ALA A 116 -2.01 -18.76 -3.23
C ALA A 116 -3.40 -18.32 -3.71
N TRP A 117 -3.52 -17.87 -4.97
CA TRP A 117 -4.80 -17.57 -5.59
C TRP A 117 -5.67 -18.81 -5.83
N GLN A 118 -5.08 -19.89 -6.34
CA GLN A 118 -5.76 -21.16 -6.52
C GLN A 118 -6.25 -21.71 -5.17
N GLU A 119 -5.47 -21.58 -4.11
CA GLU A 119 -5.88 -21.96 -2.75
C GLU A 119 -7.01 -21.08 -2.21
N ALA A 120 -6.96 -19.77 -2.46
CA ALA A 120 -8.03 -18.85 -2.04
C ALA A 120 -9.36 -19.14 -2.76
N LEU A 121 -9.35 -19.28 -4.08
CA LEU A 121 -10.56 -19.61 -4.85
C LEU A 121 -11.12 -20.98 -4.47
N ALA A 122 -10.25 -21.95 -4.16
CA ALA A 122 -10.69 -23.25 -3.67
C ALA A 122 -11.36 -23.17 -2.29
N ARG A 123 -10.93 -22.26 -1.40
CA ARG A 123 -11.61 -22.01 -0.11
C ARG A 123 -13.00 -21.40 -0.30
N GLU A 124 -13.19 -20.61 -1.36
CA GLU A 124 -14.50 -20.08 -1.76
C GLU A 124 -15.40 -21.14 -2.43
N GLY A 125 -14.94 -22.39 -2.56
CA GLY A 125 -15.72 -23.50 -3.08
C GLY A 125 -15.56 -23.79 -4.58
N TYR A 126 -14.64 -23.10 -5.26
CA TYR A 126 -14.41 -23.32 -6.69
C TYR A 126 -13.48 -24.51 -6.95
N ALA A 127 -13.79 -25.27 -8.00
CA ALA A 127 -12.92 -26.32 -8.50
C ALA A 127 -11.79 -25.71 -9.34
N VAL A 128 -10.61 -25.57 -8.75
CA VAL A 128 -9.39 -25.07 -9.41
C VAL A 128 -8.23 -26.03 -9.21
N ASN A 129 -7.39 -26.16 -10.24
CA ASN A 129 -6.11 -26.86 -10.12
C ASN A 129 -5.16 -26.01 -9.27
N ARG A 130 -4.30 -26.63 -8.44
CA ARG A 130 -3.37 -25.96 -7.49
C ARG A 130 -1.90 -26.14 -7.88
N ASP A 131 -1.64 -26.17 -9.17
CA ASP A 131 -0.33 -26.41 -9.77
C ASP A 131 0.60 -25.18 -9.75
N GLY A 132 0.06 -23.99 -9.45
CA GLY A 132 0.77 -22.72 -9.52
C GLY A 132 0.88 -22.18 -10.94
N VAL A 133 -0.03 -22.54 -11.85
CA VAL A 133 -0.11 -22.07 -13.25
C VAL A 133 -1.42 -21.30 -13.49
N PHE A 134 -1.31 -20.11 -14.09
CA PHE A 134 -2.46 -19.29 -14.45
C PHE A 134 -2.91 -19.68 -15.86
N ASP A 135 -3.71 -20.73 -15.93
CA ASP A 135 -4.27 -21.28 -17.16
C ASP A 135 -5.66 -20.71 -17.48
N GLU A 136 -6.25 -21.16 -18.59
CA GLU A 136 -7.60 -20.75 -19.03
C GLU A 136 -8.68 -21.17 -18.01
N GLY A 137 -8.45 -22.26 -17.26
CA GLY A 137 -9.36 -22.70 -16.21
C GLY A 137 -9.40 -21.73 -15.04
N LEU A 138 -8.24 -21.28 -14.56
CA LEU A 138 -8.12 -20.30 -13.50
C LEU A 138 -8.70 -18.93 -13.91
N ASP A 139 -8.47 -18.49 -15.14
CA ASP A 139 -9.06 -17.25 -15.69
C ASP A 139 -10.60 -17.29 -15.67
N GLY A 140 -11.20 -18.40 -16.13
CA GLY A 140 -12.65 -18.57 -16.14
C GLY A 140 -13.27 -18.59 -14.73
N VAL A 141 -12.63 -19.29 -13.80
CA VAL A 141 -13.04 -19.28 -12.39
C VAL A 141 -12.94 -17.89 -11.78
N LEU A 142 -11.83 -17.19 -12.02
CA LEU A 142 -11.62 -15.86 -11.48
C LEU A 142 -12.67 -14.87 -11.96
N LYS A 143 -13.02 -14.89 -13.25
CA LYS A 143 -14.08 -14.05 -13.81
C LYS A 143 -15.45 -14.34 -13.20
N SER A 144 -15.76 -15.62 -12.99
CA SER A 144 -17.03 -16.04 -12.35
C SER A 144 -17.10 -15.51 -10.91
N TRP A 145 -16.02 -15.70 -10.15
CA TRP A 145 -15.92 -15.18 -8.79
C TRP A 145 -16.00 -13.65 -8.73
N GLN A 146 -15.35 -12.95 -9.67
CA GLN A 146 -15.42 -11.48 -9.76
C GLN A 146 -16.85 -10.99 -10.03
N ALA A 147 -17.56 -11.66 -10.94
CA ALA A 147 -18.95 -11.35 -11.25
C ALA A 147 -19.87 -11.58 -10.05
N GLU A 148 -19.70 -12.69 -9.31
CA GLU A 148 -20.46 -13.00 -8.09
C GLU A 148 -20.21 -12.00 -6.97
N ASN A 149 -18.98 -11.46 -6.86
CA ASN A 149 -18.59 -10.48 -5.85
C ASN A 149 -18.85 -9.02 -6.27
N GLY A 150 -19.55 -8.79 -7.37
CA GLY A 150 -19.99 -7.45 -7.79
C GLY A 150 -18.84 -6.52 -8.23
N ILE A 151 -17.73 -7.09 -8.70
CA ILE A 151 -16.62 -6.33 -9.31
C ILE A 151 -16.48 -6.69 -10.80
N VAL A 152 -15.68 -5.92 -11.52
CA VAL A 152 -15.47 -6.14 -12.96
C VAL A 152 -14.82 -7.52 -13.18
N ALA A 153 -15.49 -8.38 -13.95
CA ALA A 153 -15.02 -9.71 -14.33
C ALA A 153 -13.97 -9.66 -15.45
N ASP A 154 -12.84 -8.99 -15.19
CA ASP A 154 -11.75 -8.79 -16.15
C ASP A 154 -10.74 -9.94 -16.20
N GLY A 155 -10.82 -10.91 -15.28
CA GLY A 155 -9.84 -12.00 -15.16
C GLY A 155 -8.49 -11.54 -14.61
N ILE A 156 -8.43 -10.34 -14.02
CA ILE A 156 -7.22 -9.78 -13.44
C ILE A 156 -7.26 -9.92 -11.93
N ALA A 157 -6.29 -10.67 -11.41
CA ALA A 157 -6.05 -10.88 -9.98
C ALA A 157 -5.35 -9.65 -9.38
N GLY A 158 -6.03 -8.50 -9.45
CA GLY A 158 -5.54 -7.19 -9.03
C GLY A 158 -5.85 -6.84 -7.57
N PRO A 159 -5.51 -5.62 -7.11
CA PRO A 159 -5.68 -5.21 -5.71
C PRO A 159 -7.11 -5.32 -5.17
N ALA A 160 -8.13 -5.03 -6.00
CA ALA A 160 -9.53 -5.13 -5.60
C ALA A 160 -9.92 -6.59 -5.33
N THR A 161 -9.61 -7.47 -6.29
CA THR A 161 -9.79 -8.92 -6.19
C THR A 161 -9.07 -9.50 -4.97
N ARG A 162 -7.82 -9.08 -4.70
CA ARG A 162 -7.04 -9.51 -3.51
C ARG A 162 -7.71 -9.14 -2.20
N THR A 163 -8.20 -7.90 -2.12
CA THR A 163 -8.82 -7.38 -0.91
C THR A 163 -10.05 -8.19 -0.52
N ILE A 164 -10.84 -8.63 -1.50
CA ILE A 164 -12.05 -9.41 -1.26
C ILE A 164 -11.72 -10.88 -0.92
N LEU A 165 -10.71 -11.50 -1.57
CA LEU A 165 -10.26 -12.87 -1.23
C LEU A 165 -9.41 -12.97 0.07
N GLY A 166 -9.02 -11.84 0.65
CA GLY A 166 -8.15 -11.80 1.84
C GLY A 166 -6.70 -12.20 1.56
N LEU A 167 -6.18 -11.84 0.38
CA LEU A 167 -4.79 -12.07 -0.05
C LEU A 167 -3.92 -10.81 0.03
#